data_AF-A0A954V819-F1
#
_entry.id   AF-A0A954V819-F1
#
_cell.length_a   1.000
_cell.length_b   1.000
_cell.length_c   1.000
_cell.angle_alpha   90.00
_cell.angle_beta   90.00
_cell.angle_gamma   90.00
#
_symmetry.space_group_name_H-M   'P 1'
#
loop_
_entity.id
_entity.type
_entity.pdbx_description
1 polymer ?
#
loop_
_entity_poly.entity_id
_entity_poly.type
_entity_poly.pdbx_seq_one_letter_code
_entity_poly.pdbx_strand_id
1 'polypeptide(L)'
;MTLVPARVARSVMHSPTCNPQDDSGFRVMSLVWSVAISFLVLLSFALSNAPAQTTELAIYEEEPFDRITLDAANKNAVIEVFPVDFPDGKIPESPPADAQLRIRLLSRPAEQYDVAWGAIAKYETFPDVVLDEANKLVGQKQFDEAYRCFAWLQREYPEIAGLDAAVGNFVLQDAADAYRDGRWDEAVTLLEEVARRTPNLPGIQRNLAAVTEKLVSQFLKERKFRAVRHFATRYAENTRADELQASAKRWSDLLQKLAEQRRAAAEKYLEQGDLRKAHEATRELLDIWPDLPGAQQLSGTLTQRYPLVTIAVSSFGRPDPLAIDEWTSRRDGRLQWRSLVEFAGYSADGSRYECPLGELTVRDDLRGLTIQLRESDSSLSHINGFDISRRLLWMADASRPEYSPFWSRVAGAISVTDVFNIHVELRHPSLRPEALLQPTLRVAELEDVPSIAPYLQESVDRRMKRFVLNPDYAFGNSTMPAEVVQKLVPDARQAIAALERREVDMIDRLYPADVARLKAKNHLVV
;
A
#
# COMPACT_ATOMS: atom_id res chain seq x y z
N MET A 1 -17.48 51.31 -67.43
CA MET A 1 -16.69 50.06 -67.35
C MET A 1 -17.27 49.22 -66.23
N THR A 2 -17.30 47.91 -66.45
CA THR A 2 -18.31 46.93 -66.03
C THR A 2 -18.32 46.58 -64.52
N LEU A 3 -19.53 46.24 -64.06
CA LEU A 3 -19.97 45.90 -62.70
C LEU A 3 -19.77 44.41 -62.33
N VAL A 4 -19.77 44.10 -61.01
CA VAL A 4 -20.45 42.92 -60.37
C VAL A 4 -19.67 41.56 -60.34
N PRO A 5 -19.95 40.58 -59.44
CA PRO A 5 -19.26 40.39 -58.16
C PRO A 5 -18.98 38.87 -57.83
N ALA A 6 -18.91 38.54 -56.53
CA ALA A 6 -18.66 37.25 -55.88
C ALA A 6 -19.46 36.00 -56.33
N ARG A 7 -18.89 34.81 -56.07
CA ARG A 7 -19.66 33.57 -55.83
C ARG A 7 -18.95 32.53 -54.95
N VAL A 8 -19.82 31.84 -54.20
CA VAL A 8 -19.68 30.81 -53.17
C VAL A 8 -19.25 29.45 -53.73
N ALA A 9 -18.55 28.63 -52.93
CA ALA A 9 -18.31 27.21 -53.20
C ALA A 9 -19.05 26.30 -52.20
N ARG A 10 -19.88 25.40 -52.74
CA ARG A 10 -20.46 24.20 -52.11
C ARG A 10 -19.98 23.01 -52.95
N SER A 11 -19.62 21.89 -52.33
CA SER A 11 -19.34 20.63 -53.03
C SER A 11 -20.05 19.46 -52.33
N VAL A 12 -20.79 18.69 -53.13
CA VAL A 12 -21.48 17.45 -52.77
C VAL A 12 -21.35 16.47 -53.95
N MET A 13 -20.94 15.24 -53.63
CA MET A 13 -21.10 13.92 -54.31
C MET A 13 -20.77 13.71 -55.80
N HIS A 14 -20.00 12.64 -56.07
CA HIS A 14 -20.48 11.46 -56.82
C HIS A 14 -19.52 10.24 -56.69
N SER A 15 -20.10 9.04 -56.56
CA SER A 15 -19.49 7.71 -56.75
C SER A 15 -19.37 7.37 -58.25
N PRO A 16 -18.64 6.31 -58.70
CA PRO A 16 -19.32 5.02 -58.96
C PRO A 16 -18.48 3.70 -59.01
N THR A 17 -19.21 2.57 -58.99
CA THR A 17 -19.05 1.26 -59.72
C THR A 17 -18.12 0.09 -59.28
N CYS A 18 -18.79 -1.06 -59.04
CA CYS A 18 -18.53 -2.53 -59.24
C CYS A 18 -17.64 -2.93 -60.46
N ASN A 19 -16.97 -4.09 -60.65
CA ASN A 19 -16.90 -5.50 -60.12
C ASN A 19 -15.64 -6.21 -60.77
N PRO A 20 -15.50 -7.56 -60.88
CA PRO A 20 -15.06 -8.64 -59.96
C PRO A 20 -13.70 -9.33 -60.31
N GLN A 21 -13.37 -10.39 -59.55
CA GLN A 21 -12.41 -11.51 -59.76
C GLN A 21 -11.00 -11.35 -59.18
N ASP A 22 -10.75 -11.97 -58.02
CA ASP A 22 -9.62 -12.89 -57.88
C ASP A 22 -9.88 -13.96 -56.80
N ASP A 23 -9.53 -15.19 -57.14
CA ASP A 23 -10.01 -16.44 -56.54
C ASP A 23 -8.81 -17.17 -55.93
N SER A 24 -8.44 -16.80 -54.69
CA SER A 24 -7.28 -17.39 -54.00
C SER A 24 -7.47 -17.53 -52.48
N GLY A 25 -8.70 -17.86 -52.05
CA GLY A 25 -9.06 -17.98 -50.62
C GLY A 25 -9.21 -19.40 -50.07
N PHE A 26 -9.20 -20.44 -50.90
CA PHE A 26 -9.75 -21.75 -50.49
C PHE A 26 -8.74 -22.89 -50.25
N ARG A 27 -7.43 -22.62 -50.18
CA ARG A 27 -6.42 -23.68 -49.94
C ARG A 27 -5.60 -23.57 -48.65
N VAL A 28 -5.81 -22.55 -47.81
CA VAL A 28 -5.05 -22.38 -46.55
C VAL A 28 -5.83 -22.85 -45.30
N MET A 29 -7.16 -22.98 -45.37
CA MET A 29 -7.98 -23.39 -44.21
C MET A 29 -8.00 -24.89 -43.90
N SER A 30 -7.55 -25.77 -44.83
CA SER A 30 -7.56 -27.23 -44.61
C SER A 30 -6.35 -27.74 -43.82
N LEU A 31 -5.25 -26.98 -43.75
CA LEU A 31 -4.03 -27.41 -43.05
C LEU A 31 -4.03 -27.01 -41.56
N VAL A 32 -4.68 -25.89 -41.22
CA VAL A 32 -4.73 -25.34 -39.85
C VAL A 32 -5.66 -26.17 -38.95
N TRP A 33 -6.72 -26.78 -39.49
CA TRP A 33 -7.62 -27.64 -38.71
C TRP A 33 -7.05 -29.04 -38.42
N SER A 34 -6.16 -29.57 -39.26
CA SER A 34 -5.55 -30.90 -39.05
C SER A 34 -4.43 -30.87 -38.00
N VAL A 35 -3.73 -29.73 -37.86
CA VAL A 35 -2.69 -29.53 -36.81
C VAL A 35 -3.34 -29.26 -35.45
N ALA A 36 -4.46 -28.54 -35.40
CA ALA A 36 -5.17 -28.26 -34.15
C ALA A 36 -5.79 -29.54 -33.52
N ILE A 37 -6.32 -30.45 -34.34
CA ILE A 37 -6.89 -31.73 -33.84
C ILE A 37 -5.79 -32.70 -33.41
N SER A 38 -4.63 -32.70 -34.09
CA SER A 38 -3.47 -33.51 -33.68
C SER A 38 -2.84 -33.01 -32.38
N PHE A 39 -2.81 -31.69 -32.15
CA PHE A 39 -2.35 -31.12 -30.88
C PHE A 39 -3.31 -31.40 -29.72
N LEU A 40 -4.64 -31.43 -29.96
CA LEU A 40 -5.63 -31.74 -28.92
C LEU A 40 -5.62 -33.22 -28.53
N VAL A 41 -5.39 -34.14 -29.46
CA VAL A 41 -5.27 -35.59 -29.17
C VAL A 41 -3.94 -35.92 -28.48
N LEU A 42 -2.83 -35.24 -28.82
CA LEU A 42 -1.56 -35.36 -28.08
C LEU A 42 -1.61 -34.71 -26.69
N LEU A 43 -2.37 -33.62 -26.50
CA LEU A 43 -2.57 -33.04 -25.17
C LEU A 43 -3.46 -33.93 -24.29
N SER A 44 -4.48 -34.59 -24.86
CA SER A 44 -5.30 -35.57 -24.13
C SER A 44 -4.55 -36.86 -23.80
N PHE A 45 -3.61 -37.33 -24.64
CA PHE A 45 -2.76 -38.48 -24.32
C PHE A 45 -1.65 -38.15 -23.32
N ALA A 46 -1.14 -36.91 -23.31
CA ALA A 46 -0.16 -36.44 -22.33
C ALA A 46 -0.77 -36.14 -20.94
N LEU A 47 -2.07 -35.82 -20.87
CA LEU A 47 -2.80 -35.61 -19.61
C LEU A 47 -3.31 -36.91 -18.96
N SER A 48 -3.33 -38.04 -19.67
CA SER A 48 -3.75 -39.34 -19.11
C SER A 48 -2.60 -40.25 -18.66
N ASN A 49 -1.34 -39.84 -18.90
CA ASN A 49 -0.13 -40.57 -18.47
C ASN A 49 0.76 -39.73 -17.55
N ALA A 50 0.18 -38.81 -16.77
CA ALA A 50 0.84 -38.43 -15.54
C ALA A 50 0.79 -39.66 -14.61
N PRO A 51 1.92 -40.24 -14.17
CA PRO A 51 1.86 -41.19 -13.08
C PRO A 51 1.12 -40.47 -11.95
N ALA A 52 0.07 -41.09 -11.41
CA ALA A 52 -0.43 -40.68 -10.12
C ALA A 52 0.81 -40.62 -9.22
N GLN A 53 1.17 -39.42 -8.76
CA GLN A 53 2.11 -39.29 -7.66
C GLN A 53 1.39 -39.96 -6.49
N THR A 54 1.63 -41.25 -6.32
CA THR A 54 1.42 -41.91 -5.03
C THR A 54 2.20 -41.03 -4.08
N THR A 55 1.48 -40.25 -3.27
CA THR A 55 2.10 -39.47 -2.22
C THR A 55 2.63 -40.52 -1.26
N GLU A 56 3.88 -40.94 -1.47
CA GLU A 56 4.63 -41.72 -0.50
C GLU A 56 4.47 -40.95 0.81
N LEU A 57 3.84 -41.58 1.80
CA LEU A 57 3.60 -40.94 3.09
C LEU A 57 4.96 -40.49 3.64
N ALA A 58 5.00 -39.34 4.29
CA ALA A 58 6.25 -38.93 4.91
C ALA A 58 6.62 -39.96 5.99
N ILE A 59 7.90 -40.28 6.15
CA ILE A 59 8.35 -41.39 7.00
C ILE A 59 7.83 -41.33 8.45
N TYR A 60 7.58 -40.13 8.98
CA TYR A 60 7.02 -39.92 10.32
C TYR A 60 5.49 -40.16 10.41
N GLU A 61 4.80 -40.33 9.27
CA GLU A 61 3.37 -40.65 9.14
C GLU A 61 3.14 -42.15 8.89
N GLU A 62 4.21 -42.92 8.67
CA GLU A 62 4.15 -44.37 8.53
C GLU A 62 3.94 -45.07 9.88
N GLU A 63 3.61 -46.37 9.83
CA GLU A 63 3.56 -47.19 11.04
C GLU A 63 4.97 -47.31 11.63
N PRO A 64 5.19 -47.02 12.94
CA PRO A 64 6.53 -47.03 13.53
C PRO A 64 7.27 -48.35 13.31
N PHE A 65 8.54 -48.27 12.91
CA PHE A 65 9.43 -49.42 12.68
C PHE A 65 10.88 -49.12 13.07
N ASP A 66 11.61 -50.15 13.49
CA ASP A 66 13.04 -50.06 13.76
C ASP A 66 13.84 -50.68 12.60
N ARG A 67 15.08 -50.26 12.44
CA ARG A 67 15.99 -50.72 11.38
C ARG A 67 17.21 -51.40 12.00
N ILE A 68 17.48 -52.63 11.53
CA ILE A 68 18.65 -53.40 11.94
C ILE A 68 19.55 -53.58 10.72
N THR A 69 20.80 -53.12 10.85
CA THR A 69 21.86 -53.41 9.88
C THR A 69 22.71 -54.55 10.41
N LEU A 70 22.75 -55.67 9.69
CA LEU A 70 23.56 -56.83 10.04
C LEU A 70 25.05 -56.59 9.73
N ASP A 71 25.92 -57.46 10.23
CA ASP A 71 27.37 -57.36 10.02
C ASP A 71 27.82 -57.72 8.59
N ALA A 72 29.13 -57.57 8.34
CA ALA A 72 29.74 -57.87 7.05
C ALA A 72 29.63 -59.36 6.67
N ALA A 73 29.61 -60.28 7.65
CA ALA A 73 29.43 -61.71 7.38
C ALA A 73 28.01 -61.99 6.84
N ASN A 74 27.05 -61.17 7.26
CA ASN A 74 25.66 -61.16 6.79
C ASN A 74 25.42 -60.13 5.66
N LYS A 75 26.48 -59.75 4.93
CA LYS A 75 26.44 -58.85 3.77
C LYS A 75 25.88 -57.45 4.05
N ASN A 76 25.93 -56.99 5.30
CA ASN A 76 25.37 -55.71 5.72
C ASN A 76 23.89 -55.53 5.34
N ALA A 77 23.11 -56.62 5.39
CA ALA A 77 21.69 -56.55 5.07
C ALA A 77 20.94 -55.62 6.05
N VAL A 78 20.08 -54.77 5.51
CA VAL A 78 19.21 -53.87 6.27
C VAL A 78 17.81 -54.49 6.33
N ILE A 79 17.29 -54.70 7.53
CA ILE A 79 15.96 -55.27 7.76
C ILE A 79 15.12 -54.32 8.61
N GLU A 80 13.85 -54.20 8.25
CA GLU A 80 12.85 -53.39 8.97
C GLU A 80 12.01 -54.31 9.85
N VAL A 81 11.94 -53.96 11.13
CA VAL A 81 11.31 -54.76 12.19
C VAL A 81 10.31 -53.92 12.96
N PHE A 82 9.29 -54.56 13.54
CA PHE A 82 8.42 -53.88 14.49
C PHE A 82 9.25 -53.35 15.66
N PRO A 83 8.91 -52.17 16.22
CA PRO A 83 9.68 -51.57 17.29
C PRO A 83 9.85 -52.54 18.47
N VAL A 84 11.10 -52.68 18.93
CA VAL A 84 11.42 -53.59 20.04
C VAL A 84 11.33 -52.81 21.34
N ASP A 85 10.54 -53.31 22.28
CA ASP A 85 10.43 -52.73 23.61
C ASP A 85 11.63 -53.18 24.47
N PHE A 86 12.56 -52.26 24.72
CA PHE A 86 13.73 -52.52 25.53
C PHE A 86 13.47 -52.21 27.02
N PRO A 87 14.09 -52.96 27.96
CA PRO A 87 14.08 -52.61 29.37
C PRO A 87 14.54 -51.16 29.58
N ASP A 88 13.80 -50.38 30.37
CA ASP A 88 14.03 -48.95 30.61
C ASP A 88 13.95 -48.04 29.35
N GLY A 89 13.42 -48.56 28.22
CA GLY A 89 13.22 -47.81 26.98
C GLY A 89 14.52 -47.45 26.25
N LYS A 90 15.63 -48.13 26.55
CA LYS A 90 16.95 -47.85 25.97
C LYS A 90 17.60 -49.10 25.39
N ILE A 91 18.24 -48.94 24.23
CA ILE A 91 19.06 -49.99 23.62
C ILE A 91 20.22 -50.32 24.58
N PRO A 92 20.50 -51.61 24.85
CA PRO A 92 21.65 -51.99 25.67
C PRO A 92 22.97 -51.46 25.09
N GLU A 93 23.79 -50.75 25.89
CA GLU A 93 25.06 -50.17 25.42
C GLU A 93 26.12 -51.23 25.03
N SER A 94 26.03 -52.43 25.60
CA SER A 94 26.95 -53.54 25.32
C SER A 94 26.28 -54.89 25.62
N PRO A 95 25.39 -55.36 24.74
CA PRO A 95 24.76 -56.66 24.90
C PRO A 95 25.81 -57.78 24.69
N PRO A 96 25.71 -58.90 25.44
CA PRO A 96 26.55 -60.07 25.20
C PRO A 96 26.40 -60.55 23.76
N ALA A 97 27.51 -60.87 23.07
CA ALA A 97 27.48 -61.21 21.65
C ALA A 97 26.66 -62.48 21.33
N ASP A 98 26.53 -63.39 22.29
CA ASP A 98 25.76 -64.63 22.23
C ASP A 98 24.29 -64.44 22.61
N ALA A 99 23.92 -63.30 23.23
CA ALA A 99 22.54 -62.99 23.54
C ALA A 99 21.72 -62.82 22.26
N GLN A 100 20.47 -63.26 22.30
CA GLN A 100 19.54 -63.21 21.18
C GLN A 100 18.57 -62.04 21.35
N LEU A 101 18.39 -61.26 20.29
CA LEU A 101 17.35 -60.25 20.16
C LEU A 101 16.17 -60.86 19.39
N ARG A 102 15.00 -60.91 20.02
CA ARG A 102 13.78 -61.39 19.38
C ARG A 102 13.13 -60.26 18.60
N ILE A 103 12.97 -60.46 17.30
CA ILE A 103 12.44 -59.47 16.36
C ILE A 103 11.28 -60.04 15.55
N ARG A 104 10.53 -59.13 14.93
CA ARG A 104 9.46 -59.47 13.99
C ARG A 104 9.60 -58.58 12.77
N LEU A 105 9.75 -59.18 11.59
CA LEU A 105 9.94 -58.44 10.35
C LEU A 105 8.62 -57.77 9.91
N LEU A 106 8.67 -56.53 9.39
CA LEU A 106 7.47 -55.88 8.83
C LEU A 106 6.92 -56.65 7.63
N SER A 107 7.80 -57.21 6.80
CA SER A 107 7.42 -58.02 5.63
C SER A 107 6.79 -59.37 5.99
N ARG A 108 6.98 -59.86 7.22
CA ARG A 108 6.48 -61.16 7.70
C ARG A 108 5.99 -61.05 9.16
N PRO A 109 4.86 -60.38 9.39
CA PRO A 109 4.38 -60.07 10.74
C PRO A 109 3.88 -61.29 11.52
N ALA A 110 3.73 -62.47 10.88
CA ALA A 110 3.31 -63.70 11.56
C ALA A 110 4.48 -64.47 12.20
N GLU A 111 5.73 -64.14 11.86
CA GLU A 111 6.92 -64.91 12.25
C GLU A 111 7.80 -64.12 13.21
N GLN A 112 8.31 -64.80 14.24
CA GLN A 112 9.33 -64.27 15.15
C GLN A 112 10.69 -64.86 14.79
N TYR A 113 11.72 -64.02 14.80
CA TYR A 113 13.09 -64.40 14.52
C TYR A 113 13.95 -64.03 15.72
N ASP A 114 14.92 -64.88 16.05
CA ASP A 114 15.95 -64.60 17.04
C ASP A 114 17.24 -64.26 16.28
N VAL A 115 17.78 -63.06 16.52
CA VAL A 115 19.02 -62.56 15.91
C VAL A 115 20.07 -62.40 16.99
N ALA A 116 21.24 -63.01 16.82
CA ALA A 116 22.34 -62.83 17.76
C ALA A 116 22.81 -61.37 17.75
N TRP A 117 22.99 -60.76 18.92
CA TRP A 117 23.50 -59.39 19.03
C TRP A 117 24.87 -59.23 18.36
N GLY A 118 25.72 -60.25 18.39
CA GLY A 118 27.01 -60.25 17.69
C GLY A 118 26.93 -60.17 16.15
N ALA A 119 25.76 -60.43 15.55
CA ALA A 119 25.51 -60.32 14.11
C ALA A 119 24.91 -58.96 13.71
N ILE A 120 24.61 -58.08 14.68
CA ILE A 120 24.04 -56.75 14.46
C ILE A 120 25.18 -55.73 14.43
N ALA A 121 25.35 -55.06 13.30
CA ALA A 121 26.31 -53.96 13.16
C ALA A 121 25.74 -52.62 13.66
N LYS A 122 24.45 -52.36 13.43
CA LYS A 122 23.76 -51.14 13.87
C LYS A 122 22.29 -51.43 14.15
N TYR A 123 21.77 -50.86 15.22
CA TYR A 123 20.34 -50.82 15.53
C TYR A 123 19.90 -49.36 15.55
N GLU A 124 18.82 -49.04 14.85
CA GLU A 124 18.24 -47.70 14.75
C GLU A 124 16.77 -47.78 15.12
N THR A 125 16.35 -46.97 16.10
CA THR A 125 14.94 -46.87 16.45
C THR A 125 14.16 -46.08 15.39
N PHE A 126 12.83 -46.19 15.37
CA PHE A 126 12.00 -45.36 14.49
C PHE A 126 12.33 -43.85 14.58
N PRO A 127 12.47 -43.24 15.78
CA PRO A 127 12.93 -41.85 15.89
C PRO A 127 14.31 -41.58 15.27
N ASP A 128 15.27 -42.52 15.36
CA ASP A 128 16.60 -42.38 14.73
C ASP A 128 16.47 -42.38 13.20
N VAL A 129 15.61 -43.25 12.64
CA VAL A 129 15.35 -43.33 11.21
C VAL A 129 14.71 -42.03 10.70
N VAL A 130 13.74 -41.46 11.43
CA VAL A 130 13.12 -40.17 11.08
C VAL A 130 14.14 -39.03 11.17
N LEU A 131 15.03 -39.04 12.17
CA LEU A 131 16.10 -38.05 12.31
C LEU A 131 17.10 -38.11 11.15
N ASP A 132 17.50 -39.31 10.73
CA ASP A 132 18.39 -39.51 9.58
C ASP A 132 17.73 -39.08 8.26
N GLU A 133 16.44 -39.35 8.08
CA GLU A 133 15.71 -38.86 6.90
C GLU A 133 15.58 -37.34 6.90
N ALA A 134 15.30 -36.72 8.07
CA ALA A 134 15.31 -35.26 8.19
C ALA A 134 16.66 -34.68 7.75
N ASN A 135 17.78 -35.24 8.24
CA ASN A 135 19.12 -34.81 7.84
C ASN A 135 19.39 -34.99 6.34
N LYS A 136 18.87 -36.07 5.73
CA LYS A 136 18.96 -36.31 4.29
C LYS A 136 18.19 -35.27 3.49
N LEU A 137 16.96 -34.94 3.91
CA LEU A 137 16.14 -33.89 3.31
C LEU A 137 16.82 -32.52 3.38
N VAL A 138 17.48 -32.21 4.50
CA VAL A 138 18.31 -30.99 4.64
C VAL A 138 19.44 -30.97 3.62
N GLY A 139 20.18 -32.08 3.47
CA GLY A 139 21.24 -32.20 2.46
C GLY A 139 20.73 -32.05 1.02
N GLN A 140 19.47 -32.40 0.77
CA GLN A 140 18.77 -32.24 -0.50
C GLN A 140 18.11 -30.86 -0.67
N LYS A 141 18.23 -29.98 0.33
CA LYS A 141 17.58 -28.65 0.41
C LYS A 141 16.04 -28.70 0.40
N GLN A 142 15.47 -29.81 0.84
CA GLN A 142 14.03 -29.98 1.04
C GLN A 142 13.67 -29.53 2.46
N PHE A 143 13.77 -28.22 2.70
CA PHE A 143 13.68 -27.64 4.04
C PHE A 143 12.29 -27.73 4.64
N ASP A 144 11.24 -27.61 3.82
CA ASP A 144 9.84 -27.72 4.28
C ASP A 144 9.52 -29.13 4.78
N GLU A 145 9.96 -30.16 4.06
CA GLU A 145 9.79 -31.56 4.45
C GLU A 145 10.66 -31.92 5.67
N ALA A 146 11.91 -31.44 5.69
CA ALA A 146 12.79 -31.61 6.85
C ALA A 146 12.19 -30.97 8.11
N TYR A 147 11.61 -29.76 7.98
CA TYR A 147 10.95 -29.06 9.08
C TYR A 147 9.82 -29.89 9.69
N ARG A 148 8.99 -30.55 8.87
CA ARG A 148 7.91 -31.41 9.37
C ARG A 148 8.45 -32.58 10.20
N CYS A 149 9.51 -33.23 9.72
CA CYS A 149 10.17 -34.31 10.45
C CYS A 149 10.73 -33.82 11.80
N PHE A 150 11.44 -32.69 11.82
CA PHE A 150 11.96 -32.11 13.04
C PHE A 150 10.87 -31.66 14.01
N ALA A 151 9.78 -31.05 13.51
CA ALA A 151 8.67 -30.61 14.34
C ALA A 151 7.95 -31.79 15.00
N TRP A 152 7.81 -32.92 14.28
CA TRP A 152 7.29 -34.16 14.84
C TRP A 152 8.24 -34.74 15.91
N LEU A 153 9.55 -34.84 15.61
CA LEU A 153 10.55 -35.33 16.56
C LEU A 153 10.60 -34.49 17.84
N GLN A 154 10.54 -33.16 17.75
CA GLN A 154 10.52 -32.28 18.91
C GLN A 154 9.25 -32.43 19.78
N ARG A 155 8.14 -32.89 19.19
CA ARG A 155 6.88 -33.08 19.90
C ARG A 155 6.79 -34.45 20.56
N GLU A 156 7.15 -35.51 19.82
CA GLU A 156 6.97 -36.90 20.27
C GLU A 156 8.23 -37.47 20.95
N TYR A 157 9.43 -37.04 20.55
CA TYR A 157 10.72 -37.57 21.01
C TYR A 157 11.75 -36.45 21.33
N PRO A 158 11.44 -35.53 22.27
CA PRO A 158 12.29 -34.36 22.54
C PRO A 158 13.69 -34.70 23.10
N GLU A 159 13.86 -35.88 23.69
CA GLU A 159 15.11 -36.31 24.34
C GLU A 159 16.01 -37.17 23.44
N ILE A 160 15.66 -37.37 22.16
CA ILE A 160 16.48 -38.16 21.25
C ILE A 160 17.86 -37.51 21.06
N ALA A 161 18.90 -38.33 21.15
CA ALA A 161 20.28 -37.88 21.08
C ALA A 161 20.56 -37.21 19.71
N GLY A 162 21.14 -36.01 19.74
CA GLY A 162 21.56 -35.29 18.53
C GLY A 162 20.47 -34.46 17.84
N LEU A 163 19.21 -34.48 18.29
CA LEU A 163 18.13 -33.68 17.70
C LEU A 163 18.43 -32.19 17.69
N ASP A 164 18.84 -31.62 18.83
CA ASP A 164 19.14 -30.18 18.92
C ASP A 164 20.27 -29.75 17.97
N ALA A 165 21.30 -30.59 17.83
CA ALA A 165 22.39 -30.34 16.91
C ALA A 165 21.93 -30.42 15.44
N ALA A 166 21.08 -31.41 15.12
CA ALA A 166 20.51 -31.58 13.78
C ALA A 166 19.59 -30.40 13.41
N VAL A 167 18.70 -29.98 14.31
CA VAL A 167 17.85 -28.79 14.14
C VAL A 167 18.70 -27.53 13.99
N GLY A 168 19.76 -27.37 14.79
CA GLY A 168 20.70 -26.25 14.63
C GLY A 168 21.36 -26.22 13.26
N ASN A 169 21.82 -27.37 12.76
CA ASN A 169 22.40 -27.50 11.41
C ASN A 169 21.36 -27.24 10.31
N PHE A 170 20.14 -27.75 10.46
CA PHE A 170 19.02 -27.47 9.57
C PHE A 170 18.79 -25.97 9.40
N VAL A 171 18.57 -25.24 10.51
CA VAL A 171 18.29 -23.80 10.45
C VAL A 171 19.47 -23.02 9.87
N LEU A 172 20.71 -23.44 10.14
CA LEU A 172 21.90 -22.83 9.53
C LEU A 172 21.98 -23.05 8.01
N GLN A 173 21.66 -24.25 7.54
CA GLN A 173 21.68 -24.56 6.10
C GLN A 173 20.58 -23.85 5.35
N ASP A 174 19.38 -23.78 5.93
CA ASP A 174 18.25 -23.02 5.40
C ASP A 174 18.60 -21.52 5.34
N ALA A 175 19.17 -20.96 6.41
CA ALA A 175 19.64 -19.57 6.41
C ALA A 175 20.71 -19.30 5.34
N ALA A 176 21.62 -20.24 5.11
CA ALA A 176 22.65 -20.12 4.08
C ALA A 176 22.05 -20.22 2.66
N ASP A 177 20.99 -20.98 2.47
CA ASP A 177 20.26 -21.06 1.21
C ASP A 177 19.48 -19.77 0.93
N ALA A 178 18.69 -19.31 1.90
CA ALA A 178 18.00 -18.02 1.85
C ALA A 178 18.96 -16.86 1.55
N TYR A 179 20.16 -16.85 2.17
CA TYR A 179 21.19 -15.87 1.88
C TYR A 179 21.64 -15.87 0.42
N ARG A 180 21.88 -17.05 -0.16
CA ARG A 180 22.33 -17.21 -1.55
C ARG A 180 21.26 -16.77 -2.55
N ASP A 181 20.00 -16.99 -2.22
CA ASP A 181 18.86 -16.59 -3.05
C ASP A 181 18.52 -15.09 -2.94
N GLY A 182 19.21 -14.34 -2.08
CA GLY A 182 18.93 -12.93 -1.84
C GLY A 182 17.74 -12.67 -0.90
N ARG A 183 17.20 -13.72 -0.26
CA ARG A 183 16.16 -13.66 0.77
C ARG A 183 16.77 -13.29 2.13
N TRP A 184 17.34 -12.09 2.21
CA TRP A 184 18.14 -11.66 3.36
C TRP A 184 17.33 -11.44 4.64
N ASP A 185 16.05 -11.06 4.53
CA ASP A 185 15.13 -10.94 5.65
C ASP A 185 14.85 -12.28 6.34
N GLU A 186 14.61 -13.32 5.54
CA GLU A 186 14.46 -14.69 6.02
C GLU A 186 15.75 -15.21 6.63
N ALA A 187 16.89 -15.02 5.96
CA ALA A 187 18.20 -15.43 6.47
C ALA A 187 18.55 -14.75 7.81
N VAL A 188 18.24 -13.45 8.00
CA VAL A 188 18.40 -12.78 9.31
C VAL A 188 17.52 -13.44 10.36
N THR A 189 16.26 -13.72 10.04
CA THR A 189 15.30 -14.32 10.98
C THR A 189 15.77 -15.70 11.46
N LEU A 190 16.23 -16.55 10.52
CA LEU A 190 16.75 -17.88 10.83
C LEU A 190 18.05 -17.80 11.66
N LEU A 191 18.98 -16.92 11.30
CA LEU A 191 20.23 -16.74 12.05
C LEU A 191 19.99 -16.16 13.46
N GLU A 192 19.00 -15.28 13.63
CA GLU A 192 18.60 -14.79 14.96
C GLU A 192 18.04 -15.90 15.83
N GLU A 193 17.28 -16.84 15.26
CA GLU A 193 16.79 -18.01 15.97
C GLU A 193 17.93 -18.94 16.39
N VAL A 194 18.89 -19.21 15.50
CA VAL A 194 20.10 -19.99 15.83
C VAL A 194 20.91 -19.30 16.91
N ALA A 195 21.15 -17.99 16.80
CA ALA A 195 21.88 -17.22 17.79
C ALA A 195 21.20 -17.22 19.17
N ARG A 196 19.87 -17.30 19.21
CA ARG A 196 19.09 -17.41 20.45
C ARG A 196 19.21 -18.78 21.10
N ARG A 197 19.13 -19.85 20.31
CA ARG A 197 19.19 -21.24 20.80
C ARG A 197 20.62 -21.68 21.14
N THR A 198 21.59 -21.28 20.33
CA THR A 198 22.99 -21.70 20.44
C THR A 198 23.92 -20.48 20.37
N PRO A 199 23.94 -19.63 21.42
CA PRO A 199 24.67 -18.36 21.40
C PRO A 199 26.19 -18.52 21.27
N ASN A 200 26.73 -19.68 21.66
CA ASN A 200 28.16 -19.99 21.63
C ASN A 200 28.61 -20.64 20.31
N LEU A 201 27.74 -20.78 19.31
CA LEU A 201 28.11 -21.34 18.02
C LEU A 201 29.18 -20.46 17.34
N PRO A 202 30.36 -20.99 17.00
CA PRO A 202 31.43 -20.19 16.41
C PRO A 202 30.98 -19.50 15.11
N GLY A 203 31.21 -18.18 15.02
CA GLY A 203 30.93 -17.40 13.81
C GLY A 203 29.46 -16.97 13.61
N ILE A 204 28.52 -17.40 14.47
CA ILE A 204 27.10 -17.04 14.30
C ILE A 204 26.85 -15.54 14.31
N GLN A 205 27.47 -14.82 15.26
CA GLN A 205 27.33 -13.36 15.39
C GLN A 205 27.88 -12.63 14.17
N ARG A 206 29.00 -13.11 13.62
CA ARG A 206 29.62 -12.58 12.41
C ARG A 206 28.76 -12.80 11.19
N ASN A 207 28.22 -14.01 11.03
CA ASN A 207 27.34 -14.34 9.92
C ASN A 207 26.06 -13.49 9.98
N LEU A 208 25.43 -13.39 11.16
CA LEU A 208 24.27 -12.53 11.38
C LEU A 208 24.58 -11.07 11.03
N ALA A 209 25.69 -10.51 11.51
CA ALA A 209 26.11 -9.15 11.15
C ALA A 209 26.29 -8.96 9.63
N ALA A 210 26.91 -9.94 8.95
CA ALA A 210 27.14 -9.88 7.52
C ALA A 210 25.85 -9.94 6.68
N VAL A 211 24.89 -10.80 7.05
CA VAL A 211 23.59 -10.89 6.36
C VAL A 211 22.76 -9.64 6.62
N THR A 212 22.70 -9.18 7.87
CA THR A 212 22.00 -7.94 8.23
C THR A 212 22.56 -6.73 7.49
N GLU A 213 23.88 -6.64 7.29
CA GLU A 213 24.49 -5.56 6.48
C GLU A 213 23.97 -5.55 5.04
N LYS A 214 23.72 -6.73 4.42
CA LYS A 214 23.11 -6.82 3.09
C LYS A 214 21.68 -6.33 3.08
N LEU A 215 20.88 -6.75 4.06
CA LEU A 215 19.49 -6.33 4.22
C LEU A 215 19.38 -4.82 4.46
N VAL A 216 20.19 -4.27 5.37
CA VAL A 216 20.24 -2.82 5.64
C VAL A 216 20.70 -2.05 4.40
N SER A 217 21.69 -2.56 3.67
CA SER A 217 22.12 -1.97 2.39
C SER A 217 21.00 -1.93 1.36
N GLN A 218 20.15 -2.96 1.30
CA GLN A 218 18.95 -2.97 0.46
C GLN A 218 17.97 -1.88 0.89
N PHE A 219 17.67 -1.79 2.19
CA PHE A 219 16.77 -0.76 2.71
C PHE A 219 17.28 0.65 2.48
N LEU A 220 18.59 0.88 2.57
CA LEU A 220 19.21 2.16 2.22
C LEU A 220 19.00 2.50 0.74
N LYS A 221 19.21 1.54 -0.18
CA LYS A 221 18.97 1.72 -1.63
C LYS A 221 17.50 2.01 -1.93
N GLU A 222 16.59 1.34 -1.24
CA GLU A 222 15.15 1.53 -1.36
C GLU A 222 14.62 2.75 -0.58
N ARG A 223 15.50 3.53 0.06
CA ARG A 223 15.17 4.69 0.92
C ARG A 223 14.20 4.35 2.06
N LYS A 224 14.22 3.10 2.55
CA LYS A 224 13.44 2.63 3.70
C LYS A 224 14.14 2.99 5.02
N PHE A 225 14.37 4.28 5.27
CA PHE A 225 15.16 4.75 6.41
C PHE A 225 14.59 4.33 7.76
N ARG A 226 13.26 4.24 7.90
CA ARG A 226 12.61 3.74 9.12
C ARG A 226 13.02 2.31 9.47
N ALA A 227 13.14 1.43 8.48
CA ALA A 227 13.59 0.05 8.69
C ALA A 227 15.06 0.04 9.15
N VAL A 228 15.91 0.86 8.52
CA VAL A 228 17.33 1.00 8.93
C VAL A 228 17.44 1.52 10.37
N ARG A 229 16.67 2.54 10.74
CA ARG A 229 16.60 3.03 12.14
C ARG A 229 16.18 1.93 13.11
N HIS A 230 15.17 1.14 12.75
CA HIS A 230 14.72 0.03 13.59
C HIS A 230 15.85 -0.96 13.90
N PHE A 231 16.62 -1.37 12.87
CA PHE A 231 17.78 -2.25 13.08
C PHE A 231 18.88 -1.59 13.89
N ALA A 232 19.18 -0.32 13.61
CA ALA A 232 20.20 0.43 14.34
C ALA A 232 19.86 0.55 15.84
N THR A 233 18.63 0.96 16.18
CA THR A 233 18.17 1.03 17.58
C THR A 233 18.16 -0.36 18.22
N ARG A 234 17.57 -1.36 17.55
CA ARG A 234 17.44 -2.73 18.08
C ARG A 234 18.80 -3.31 18.46
N TYR A 235 19.81 -3.20 17.59
CA TYR A 235 21.13 -3.76 17.87
C TYR A 235 22.04 -2.83 18.67
N ALA A 236 21.75 -1.54 18.79
CA ALA A 236 22.42 -0.70 19.77
C ALA A 236 22.00 -1.06 21.21
N GLU A 237 20.72 -1.40 21.42
CA GLU A 237 20.14 -1.57 22.75
C GLU A 237 20.04 -3.04 23.21
N ASN A 238 19.79 -3.98 22.31
CA ASN A 238 19.33 -5.32 22.67
C ASN A 238 20.27 -6.47 22.25
N THR A 239 21.51 -6.18 21.85
CA THR A 239 22.50 -7.22 21.54
C THR A 239 23.75 -7.10 22.42
N ARG A 240 24.34 -8.27 22.75
CA ARG A 240 25.64 -8.38 23.43
C ARG A 240 26.80 -8.57 22.44
N ALA A 241 26.52 -8.60 21.15
CA ALA A 241 27.53 -8.85 20.13
C ALA A 241 28.16 -7.53 19.64
N ASP A 242 29.45 -7.34 19.93
CA ASP A 242 30.20 -6.13 19.58
C ASP A 242 30.17 -5.81 18.08
N GLU A 243 30.25 -6.82 17.21
CA GLU A 243 30.20 -6.64 15.74
C GLU A 243 28.86 -6.05 15.26
N LEU A 244 27.74 -6.45 15.90
CA LEU A 244 26.42 -5.92 15.59
C LEU A 244 26.24 -4.50 16.16
N GLN A 245 26.73 -4.23 17.37
CA GLN A 245 26.73 -2.89 17.95
C GLN A 245 27.54 -1.90 17.10
N ALA A 246 28.73 -2.31 16.62
CA ALA A 246 29.55 -1.51 15.73
C ALA A 246 28.84 -1.22 14.39
N SER A 247 28.09 -2.19 13.85
CA SER A 247 27.30 -2.01 12.62
C SER A 247 26.12 -1.06 12.84
N ALA A 248 25.40 -1.22 13.94
CA ALA A 248 24.31 -0.32 14.34
C ALA A 248 24.76 1.14 14.47
N LYS A 249 25.92 1.38 15.08
CA LYS A 249 26.54 2.70 15.15
C LYS A 249 26.84 3.26 13.76
N ARG A 250 27.48 2.48 12.88
CA ARG A 250 27.79 2.89 11.50
C ARG A 250 26.53 3.28 10.71
N TRP A 251 25.44 2.53 10.84
CA TRP A 251 24.18 2.86 10.16
C TRP A 251 23.55 4.14 10.72
N SER A 252 23.60 4.32 12.05
CA SER A 252 23.12 5.55 12.70
C SER A 252 23.90 6.77 12.22
N ASP A 253 25.24 6.69 12.23
CA ASP A 253 26.13 7.75 11.78
C ASP A 253 25.87 8.10 10.29
N LEU A 254 25.63 7.08 9.45
CA LEU A 254 25.29 7.28 8.04
C LEU A 254 23.95 8.02 7.88
N LEU A 255 22.91 7.61 8.61
CA LEU A 255 21.60 8.27 8.56
C LEU A 255 21.68 9.70 9.08
N GLN A 256 22.42 9.95 10.17
CA GLN A 256 22.65 11.30 10.69
C GLN A 256 23.36 12.17 9.65
N LYS A 257 24.41 11.66 9.00
CA LYS A 257 25.10 12.39 7.92
C LYS A 257 24.19 12.71 6.74
N LEU A 258 23.34 11.77 6.32
CA LEU A 258 22.35 12.01 5.25
C LEU A 258 21.30 13.05 5.67
N ALA A 259 20.85 13.00 6.92
CA ALA A 259 19.92 13.97 7.49
C ALA A 259 20.55 15.38 7.54
N GLU A 260 21.79 15.51 8.00
CA GLU A 260 22.53 16.78 8.00
C GLU A 260 22.66 17.38 6.59
N GLN A 261 22.93 16.57 5.58
CA GLN A 261 22.95 17.02 4.19
C GLN A 261 21.59 17.58 3.74
N ARG A 262 20.49 16.95 4.15
CA ARG A 262 19.14 17.44 3.85
C ARG A 262 18.78 18.69 4.65
N ARG A 263 19.25 18.81 5.89
CA ARG A 263 19.12 20.06 6.68
C ARG A 263 19.84 21.21 5.98
N ALA A 264 21.11 21.03 5.59
CA ALA A 264 21.88 22.04 4.89
C ALA A 264 21.24 22.43 3.54
N ALA A 265 20.68 21.47 2.80
CA ALA A 265 19.92 21.76 1.59
C ALA A 265 18.66 22.60 1.88
N ALA A 266 17.89 22.23 2.92
CA ALA A 266 16.70 22.97 3.33
C ALA A 266 17.03 24.42 3.76
N GLU A 267 18.08 24.61 4.54
CA GLU A 267 18.58 25.93 4.95
C GLU A 267 18.99 26.77 3.74
N LYS A 268 19.73 26.19 2.79
CA LYS A 268 20.09 26.86 1.54
C LYS A 268 18.87 27.27 0.71
N TYR A 269 17.86 26.41 0.58
CA TYR A 269 16.63 26.76 -0.13
C TYR A 269 15.85 27.85 0.59
N LEU A 270 15.85 27.85 1.93
CA LEU A 270 15.24 28.88 2.75
C LEU A 270 15.91 30.25 2.55
N GLU A 271 17.24 30.29 2.50
CA GLU A 271 18.02 31.50 2.20
C GLU A 271 17.74 32.04 0.79
N GLN A 272 17.55 31.13 -0.17
CA GLN A 272 17.20 31.46 -1.55
C GLN A 272 15.72 31.88 -1.74
N GLY A 273 14.89 31.74 -0.70
CA GLY A 273 13.45 31.99 -0.78
C GLY A 273 12.67 30.89 -1.51
N ASP A 274 13.30 29.76 -1.85
CA ASP A 274 12.63 28.60 -2.46
C ASP A 274 11.97 27.75 -1.35
N LEU A 275 10.87 28.28 -0.81
CA LEU A 275 10.18 27.68 0.34
C LEU A 275 9.63 26.28 0.03
N ARG A 276 9.28 26.01 -1.23
CA ARG A 276 8.83 24.69 -1.68
C ARG A 276 9.94 23.66 -1.55
N LYS A 277 11.11 23.90 -2.13
CA LYS A 277 12.24 22.97 -2.03
C LYS A 277 12.76 22.86 -0.59
N ALA A 278 12.71 23.94 0.18
CA ALA A 278 13.03 23.90 1.60
C ALA A 278 12.10 22.93 2.35
N HIS A 279 10.79 23.02 2.13
CA HIS A 279 9.81 22.13 2.72
C HIS A 279 10.03 20.66 2.30
N GLU A 280 10.25 20.39 1.01
CA GLU A 280 10.54 19.04 0.51
C GLU A 280 11.81 18.45 1.16
N ALA A 281 12.90 19.22 1.24
CA ALA A 281 14.15 18.80 1.87
C ALA A 281 13.99 18.55 3.39
N THR A 282 13.19 19.38 4.08
CA THR A 282 12.88 19.17 5.50
C THR A 282 12.04 17.92 5.74
N ARG A 283 11.09 17.58 4.85
CA ARG A 283 10.36 16.30 4.95
C ARG A 283 11.30 15.11 4.77
N GLU A 284 12.19 15.16 3.78
CA GLU A 284 13.20 14.10 3.59
C GLU A 284 14.13 13.96 4.80
N LEU A 285 14.55 15.08 5.39
CA LEU A 285 15.31 15.11 6.65
C LEU A 285 14.56 14.34 7.76
N LEU A 286 13.29 14.66 7.98
CA LEU A 286 12.49 14.03 9.04
C LEU A 286 12.22 12.55 8.77
N ASP A 287 12.13 12.14 7.50
CA ASP A 287 12.02 10.73 7.14
C ASP A 287 13.34 9.97 7.39
N ILE A 288 14.51 10.59 7.19
CA ILE A 288 15.83 9.99 7.42
C ILE A 288 16.18 9.90 8.91
N TRP A 289 16.09 11.02 9.63
CA TRP A 289 16.46 11.10 11.05
C TRP A 289 15.65 12.20 11.77
N PRO A 290 14.47 11.87 12.32
CA PRO A 290 13.55 12.86 12.89
C PRO A 290 14.07 13.54 14.16
N ASP A 291 15.01 12.90 14.85
CA ASP A 291 15.59 13.36 16.11
C ASP A 291 16.87 14.20 15.92
N LEU A 292 17.18 14.59 14.66
CA LEU A 292 18.32 15.46 14.40
C LEU A 292 18.12 16.81 15.11
N PRO A 293 19.10 17.32 15.87
CA PRO A 293 18.97 18.61 16.53
C PRO A 293 18.60 19.73 15.55
N GLY A 294 17.54 20.48 15.89
CA GLY A 294 17.01 21.57 15.07
C GLY A 294 15.99 21.16 14.00
N ALA A 295 15.80 19.87 13.71
CA ALA A 295 14.93 19.43 12.61
C ALA A 295 13.45 19.78 12.82
N GLN A 296 12.93 19.58 14.05
CA GLN A 296 11.55 19.92 14.38
C GLN A 296 11.32 21.44 14.36
N GLN A 297 12.28 22.22 14.87
CA GLN A 297 12.22 23.68 14.84
C GLN A 297 12.20 24.20 13.39
N LEU A 298 13.08 23.69 12.53
CA LEU A 298 13.12 24.05 11.10
C LEU A 298 11.79 23.73 10.42
N SER A 299 11.22 22.55 10.67
CA SER A 299 9.91 22.16 10.14
C SER A 299 8.79 23.10 10.61
N GLY A 300 8.79 23.48 11.90
CA GLY A 300 7.81 24.41 12.46
C GLY A 300 7.91 25.80 11.82
N THR A 301 9.11 26.35 11.71
CA THR A 301 9.34 27.66 11.06
C THR A 301 8.92 27.64 9.58
N LEU A 302 9.25 26.59 8.85
CA LEU A 302 8.83 26.45 7.45
C LEU A 302 7.32 26.34 7.30
N THR A 303 6.66 25.54 8.16
CA THR A 303 5.20 25.38 8.13
C THR A 303 4.48 26.70 8.41
N GLN A 304 5.01 27.52 9.33
CA GLN A 304 4.46 28.84 9.61
C GLN A 304 4.64 29.83 8.45
N ARG A 305 5.78 29.77 7.75
CA ARG A 305 6.09 30.70 6.66
C ARG A 305 5.48 30.29 5.32
N TYR A 306 5.34 28.98 5.09
CA TYR A 306 4.86 28.39 3.86
C TYR A 306 4.07 27.12 4.15
N PRO A 307 2.80 27.25 4.60
CA PRO A 307 1.98 26.10 4.90
C PRO A 307 1.68 25.32 3.61
N LEU A 308 2.29 24.14 3.48
CA LEU A 308 2.10 23.22 2.37
C LEU A 308 1.46 21.94 2.89
N VAL A 309 0.36 21.52 2.26
CA VAL A 309 -0.34 20.29 2.62
C VAL A 309 -0.33 19.30 1.46
N THR A 310 0.12 18.08 1.72
CA THR A 310 0.09 16.96 0.77
C THR A 310 -1.02 15.98 1.13
N ILE A 311 -1.89 15.67 0.18
CA ILE A 311 -3.08 14.84 0.36
C ILE A 311 -2.96 13.60 -0.54
N ALA A 312 -3.07 12.40 0.04
CA ALA A 312 -3.23 11.17 -0.73
C ALA A 312 -4.66 11.07 -1.28
N VAL A 313 -4.79 11.00 -2.60
CA VAL A 313 -6.07 10.90 -3.32
C VAL A 313 -6.09 9.60 -4.14
N SER A 314 -7.25 8.95 -4.26
CA SER A 314 -7.38 7.72 -5.06
C SER A 314 -7.51 7.99 -6.56
N SER A 315 -7.95 9.19 -6.94
CA SER A 315 -8.07 9.63 -8.33
C SER A 315 -8.07 11.17 -8.43
N PHE A 316 -7.82 11.67 -9.64
CA PHE A 316 -8.04 13.06 -10.02
C PHE A 316 -9.41 13.20 -10.68
N GLY A 317 -10.09 14.32 -10.44
CA GLY A 317 -11.39 14.63 -11.04
C GLY A 317 -11.30 15.77 -12.04
N ARG A 318 -12.30 15.88 -12.92
CA ARG A 318 -12.53 17.12 -13.65
C ARG A 318 -13.15 18.11 -12.66
N PRO A 319 -12.59 19.31 -12.47
CA PRO A 319 -13.14 20.20 -11.46
C PRO A 319 -14.64 20.46 -11.72
N ASP A 320 -15.49 20.25 -10.72
CA ASP A 320 -16.92 20.61 -10.69
C ASP A 320 -17.40 20.65 -9.23
N PRO A 321 -17.65 21.84 -8.63
CA PRO A 321 -17.97 21.95 -7.20
C PRO A 321 -19.38 21.41 -6.87
N LEU A 322 -20.19 21.12 -7.90
CA LEU A 322 -21.56 20.64 -7.80
C LEU A 322 -21.72 19.17 -8.16
N ALA A 323 -20.65 18.51 -8.60
CA ALA A 323 -20.68 17.09 -8.94
C ALA A 323 -21.25 16.27 -7.78
N ILE A 324 -22.35 15.55 -8.03
CA ILE A 324 -23.06 14.76 -7.02
C ILE A 324 -22.45 13.37 -6.90
N ASP A 325 -22.14 12.78 -8.04
CA ASP A 325 -21.66 11.41 -8.25
C ASP A 325 -20.14 11.29 -8.15
N GLU A 326 -19.40 12.35 -8.54
CA GLU A 326 -17.94 12.35 -8.54
C GLU A 326 -17.35 13.27 -7.47
N TRP A 327 -17.02 12.67 -6.33
CA TRP A 327 -16.47 13.38 -5.18
C TRP A 327 -15.10 14.03 -5.47
N THR A 328 -14.27 13.43 -6.34
CA THR A 328 -12.98 13.99 -6.78
C THR A 328 -13.16 15.29 -7.54
N SER A 329 -14.18 15.32 -8.40
CA SER A 329 -14.59 16.51 -9.15
C SER A 329 -15.10 17.60 -8.21
N ARG A 330 -15.89 17.23 -7.20
CA ARG A 330 -16.35 18.15 -6.13
C ARG A 330 -15.19 18.76 -5.36
N ARG A 331 -14.24 17.95 -4.90
CA ARG A 331 -13.04 18.40 -4.18
C ARG A 331 -12.22 19.36 -5.03
N ASP A 332 -11.87 18.96 -6.25
CA ASP A 332 -11.04 19.77 -7.14
C ASP A 332 -11.75 21.05 -7.58
N GLY A 333 -13.08 21.00 -7.72
CA GLY A 333 -13.93 22.15 -8.00
C GLY A 333 -13.94 23.16 -6.87
N ARG A 334 -14.05 22.72 -5.61
CA ARG A 334 -14.02 23.60 -4.42
C ARG A 334 -12.66 24.29 -4.18
N LEU A 335 -11.57 23.72 -4.71
CA LEU A 335 -10.26 24.39 -4.68
C LEU A 335 -10.16 25.51 -5.71
N GLN A 336 -10.93 25.43 -6.81
CA GLN A 336 -10.79 26.34 -7.95
C GLN A 336 -11.96 27.32 -8.09
N TRP A 337 -13.10 27.05 -7.46
CA TRP A 337 -14.28 27.90 -7.58
C TRP A 337 -15.06 27.99 -6.28
N ARG A 338 -15.80 29.09 -6.16
CA ARG A 338 -16.80 29.32 -5.13
C ARG A 338 -18.20 29.35 -5.76
N SER A 339 -19.20 28.93 -5.01
CA SER A 339 -20.61 29.13 -5.35
C SER A 339 -21.20 30.25 -4.49
N LEU A 340 -22.37 30.76 -4.87
CA LEU A 340 -23.08 31.78 -4.08
C LEU A 340 -23.43 31.21 -2.71
N VAL A 341 -23.87 29.97 -2.70
CA VAL A 341 -24.14 29.20 -1.49
C VAL A 341 -23.39 27.88 -1.55
N GLU A 342 -22.66 27.55 -0.49
CA GLU A 342 -21.89 26.32 -0.33
C GLU A 342 -22.53 25.41 0.72
N PHE A 343 -22.53 24.10 0.46
CA PHE A 343 -22.92 23.11 1.47
C PHE A 343 -21.81 22.98 2.52
N ALA A 344 -22.12 23.43 3.74
CA ALA A 344 -21.20 23.51 4.88
C ALA A 344 -21.25 22.28 5.81
N GLY A 345 -22.25 21.41 5.66
CA GLY A 345 -22.35 20.16 6.41
C GLY A 345 -23.78 19.84 6.85
N TYR A 346 -23.92 19.06 7.91
CA TYR A 346 -25.22 18.73 8.51
C TYR A 346 -25.32 19.37 9.92
N SER A 347 -26.51 19.85 10.28
CA SER A 347 -26.91 20.30 11.62
C SER A 347 -28.12 19.47 12.10
N ALA A 348 -28.59 19.74 13.32
CA ALA A 348 -29.82 19.12 13.84
C ALA A 348 -31.03 19.35 12.92
N ASP A 349 -31.03 20.47 12.20
CA ASP A 349 -32.10 20.88 11.28
C ASP A 349 -31.82 20.49 9.82
N GLY A 350 -30.91 19.52 9.60
CA GLY A 350 -30.56 19.00 8.28
C GLY A 350 -29.36 19.69 7.63
N SER A 351 -29.36 19.89 6.32
CA SER A 351 -28.24 20.47 5.57
C SER A 351 -27.92 21.93 5.94
N ARG A 352 -26.69 22.22 6.38
CA ARG A 352 -26.21 23.59 6.58
C ARG A 352 -25.63 24.15 5.29
N TYR A 353 -25.99 25.40 5.00
CA TYR A 353 -25.53 26.14 3.84
C TYR A 353 -25.00 27.50 4.27
N GLU A 354 -23.94 27.96 3.61
CA GLU A 354 -23.25 29.21 3.94
C GLU A 354 -22.98 30.00 2.66
N CYS A 355 -23.05 31.33 2.73
CA CYS A 355 -22.71 32.22 1.62
C CYS A 355 -21.27 32.74 1.83
N PRO A 356 -20.31 32.44 0.95
CA PRO A 356 -18.95 32.96 1.11
C PRO A 356 -18.89 34.49 1.10
N LEU A 357 -19.84 35.14 0.40
CA LEU A 357 -19.90 36.59 0.25
C LEU A 357 -20.50 37.30 1.48
N GLY A 358 -21.17 36.59 2.39
CA GLY A 358 -21.81 37.22 3.55
C GLY A 358 -22.79 36.32 4.31
N GLU A 359 -23.81 36.92 4.90
CA GLU A 359 -24.82 36.20 5.67
C GLU A 359 -26.03 35.85 4.79
N LEU A 360 -26.55 34.64 4.94
CA LEU A 360 -27.77 34.19 4.28
C LEU A 360 -28.77 33.77 5.35
N THR A 361 -29.96 34.38 5.32
CA THR A 361 -31.00 34.12 6.30
C THR A 361 -32.31 33.81 5.59
N VAL A 362 -32.91 32.67 5.90
CA VAL A 362 -34.28 32.33 5.45
C VAL A 362 -35.25 32.92 6.47
N ARG A 363 -36.30 33.59 5.99
CA ARG A 363 -37.35 34.13 6.86
C ARG A 363 -38.12 33.02 7.56
N ASP A 364 -38.58 33.29 8.78
CA ASP A 364 -39.36 32.34 9.59
C ASP A 364 -40.65 31.85 8.92
N ASP A 365 -41.25 32.68 8.05
CA ASP A 365 -42.44 32.32 7.27
C ASP A 365 -42.12 31.48 6.01
N LEU A 366 -40.84 31.18 5.78
CA LEU A 366 -40.30 30.43 4.65
C LEU A 366 -40.64 31.04 3.28
N ARG A 367 -41.10 32.29 3.24
CA ARG A 367 -41.54 32.98 2.02
C ARG A 367 -40.53 34.00 1.52
N GLY A 368 -39.35 34.06 2.13
CA GLY A 368 -38.26 34.87 1.62
C GLY A 368 -36.91 34.46 2.18
N LEU A 369 -35.86 34.95 1.55
CA LEU A 369 -34.50 34.90 2.06
C LEU A 369 -33.82 36.25 1.86
N THR A 370 -32.92 36.57 2.77
CA THR A 370 -32.06 37.76 2.73
C THR A 370 -30.63 37.29 2.53
N ILE A 371 -29.92 37.94 1.61
CA ILE A 371 -28.47 37.81 1.45
C ILE A 371 -27.88 39.17 1.83
N GLN A 372 -27.15 39.22 2.93
CA GLN A 372 -26.42 40.40 3.38
C GLN A 372 -24.94 40.21 3.06
N LEU A 373 -24.45 40.93 2.06
CA LEU A 373 -23.05 40.90 1.64
C LEU A 373 -22.17 41.56 2.71
N ARG A 374 -20.98 41.00 2.93
CA ARG A 374 -19.95 41.64 3.76
C ARG A 374 -19.35 42.81 2.99
N GLU A 375 -19.29 43.95 3.65
CA GLU A 375 -18.47 45.06 3.18
C GLU A 375 -17.01 44.60 3.19
N SER A 376 -16.31 44.80 2.07
CA SER A 376 -14.96 44.30 1.89
C SER A 376 -14.07 45.39 1.32
N ASP A 377 -12.99 45.70 2.05
CA ASP A 377 -11.88 46.55 1.57
C ASP A 377 -11.03 45.85 0.50
N SER A 378 -11.38 44.61 0.16
CA SER A 378 -10.65 43.80 -0.81
C SER A 378 -11.05 44.14 -2.24
N SER A 379 -10.42 43.41 -3.15
CA SER A 379 -10.69 43.40 -4.57
C SER A 379 -12.14 42.96 -4.92
N LEU A 380 -12.93 42.47 -3.93
CA LEU A 380 -14.37 42.20 -4.03
C LEU A 380 -15.26 43.44 -3.86
N SER A 381 -14.72 44.63 -3.62
CA SER A 381 -15.49 45.87 -3.51
C SER A 381 -16.40 46.14 -4.73
N HIS A 382 -16.11 45.49 -5.86
CA HIS A 382 -16.94 45.54 -7.06
C HIS A 382 -18.19 44.63 -6.99
N ILE A 383 -18.17 43.53 -6.24
CA ILE A 383 -19.33 42.63 -6.10
C ILE A 383 -20.33 43.22 -5.12
N ASN A 384 -21.50 43.60 -5.62
CA ASN A 384 -22.56 44.20 -4.84
C ASN A 384 -23.91 43.51 -5.08
N GLY A 385 -24.95 43.97 -4.39
CA GLY A 385 -26.30 43.43 -4.47
C GLY A 385 -26.91 43.45 -5.87
N PHE A 386 -26.51 44.39 -6.74
CA PHE A 386 -26.96 44.43 -8.13
C PHE A 386 -26.36 43.28 -8.95
N ASP A 387 -25.13 42.88 -8.70
CA ASP A 387 -24.49 41.75 -9.40
C ASP A 387 -25.13 40.43 -9.00
N ILE A 388 -25.32 40.24 -7.69
CA ILE A 388 -25.94 39.03 -7.14
C ILE A 388 -27.41 38.93 -7.59
N SER A 389 -28.18 40.01 -7.49
CA SER A 389 -29.58 40.00 -7.95
C SER A 389 -29.70 39.72 -9.45
N ARG A 390 -28.81 40.26 -10.28
CA ARG A 390 -28.76 39.95 -11.72
C ARG A 390 -28.51 38.47 -11.96
N ARG A 391 -27.60 37.84 -11.22
CA ARG A 391 -27.34 36.40 -11.33
C ARG A 391 -28.55 35.57 -10.92
N LEU A 392 -29.22 35.93 -9.83
CA LEU A 392 -30.44 35.28 -9.37
C LEU A 392 -31.59 35.42 -10.39
N LEU A 393 -31.67 36.56 -11.10
CA LEU A 393 -32.60 36.76 -12.20
C LEU A 393 -32.25 35.90 -13.41
N TRP A 394 -30.97 35.79 -13.79
CA TRP A 394 -30.54 34.91 -14.88
C TRP A 394 -30.84 33.44 -14.59
N MET A 395 -30.72 33.00 -13.34
CA MET A 395 -31.14 31.65 -12.95
C MET A 395 -32.65 31.41 -13.13
N ALA A 396 -33.47 32.47 -13.16
CA ALA A 396 -34.91 32.35 -13.38
C ALA A 396 -35.33 32.48 -14.86
N ASP A 397 -34.41 32.88 -15.75
CA ASP A 397 -34.64 33.17 -17.17
C ASP A 397 -34.28 31.98 -18.06
N ALA A 398 -35.27 31.37 -18.71
CA ALA A 398 -35.11 30.19 -19.56
C ALA A 398 -34.24 30.40 -20.81
N SER A 399 -33.92 31.65 -21.16
CA SER A 399 -33.03 31.98 -22.28
C SER A 399 -31.54 31.97 -21.92
N ARG A 400 -31.22 31.84 -20.63
CA ARG A 400 -29.85 31.95 -20.11
C ARG A 400 -29.21 30.57 -19.88
N PRO A 401 -27.89 30.42 -20.12
CA PRO A 401 -27.15 29.19 -19.77
C PRO A 401 -27.26 28.79 -18.29
N GLU A 402 -27.50 29.77 -17.41
CA GLU A 402 -27.60 29.62 -15.96
C GLU A 402 -28.99 29.22 -15.46
N TYR A 403 -29.95 29.09 -16.38
CA TYR A 403 -31.32 28.78 -16.05
C TYR A 403 -31.43 27.56 -15.13
N SER A 404 -32.10 27.73 -14.00
CA SER A 404 -32.46 26.68 -13.08
C SER A 404 -33.99 26.57 -13.01
N PRO A 405 -34.60 25.47 -13.52
CA PRO A 405 -36.05 25.30 -13.48
C PRO A 405 -36.59 25.23 -12.06
N PHE A 406 -35.78 24.77 -11.10
CA PHE A 406 -36.13 24.74 -9.69
C PHE A 406 -36.16 26.14 -9.08
N TRP A 407 -35.14 26.96 -9.36
CA TRP A 407 -35.10 28.34 -8.88
C TRP A 407 -36.21 29.20 -9.51
N SER A 408 -36.40 29.11 -10.83
CA SER A 408 -37.44 29.83 -11.56
C SER A 408 -38.85 29.60 -11.01
N ARG A 409 -39.12 28.39 -10.49
CA ARG A 409 -40.39 28.04 -9.86
C ARG A 409 -40.56 28.69 -8.48
N VAL A 410 -39.47 28.83 -7.72
CA VAL A 410 -39.51 29.28 -6.32
C VAL A 410 -39.36 30.81 -6.21
N ALA A 411 -38.52 31.43 -7.04
CA ALA A 411 -38.26 32.85 -7.03
C ALA A 411 -39.49 33.66 -7.48
N GLY A 412 -39.96 34.58 -6.62
CA GLY A 412 -41.07 35.49 -6.87
C GLY A 412 -40.57 36.86 -7.30
N ALA A 413 -39.93 37.58 -6.38
CA ALA A 413 -39.35 38.90 -6.61
C ALA A 413 -37.94 38.96 -6.02
N ILE A 414 -37.05 39.74 -6.66
CA ILE A 414 -35.70 39.99 -6.17
C ILE A 414 -35.53 41.50 -6.09
N SER A 415 -35.21 42.02 -4.91
CA SER A 415 -35.00 43.45 -4.67
C SER A 415 -33.67 43.68 -3.97
N VAL A 416 -33.09 44.84 -4.25
CA VAL A 416 -31.85 45.33 -3.66
C VAL A 416 -32.22 46.57 -2.86
N THR A 417 -32.20 46.48 -1.53
CA THR A 417 -32.60 47.57 -0.63
C THR A 417 -31.47 48.57 -0.44
N ASP A 418 -30.24 48.09 -0.44
CA ASP A 418 -29.01 48.86 -0.56
C ASP A 418 -27.95 48.03 -1.29
N VAL A 419 -26.75 48.58 -1.51
CA VAL A 419 -25.68 47.93 -2.28
C VAL A 419 -25.19 46.59 -1.70
N PHE A 420 -25.54 46.24 -0.46
CA PHE A 420 -25.11 45.00 0.19
C PHE A 420 -26.28 44.08 0.60
N ASN A 421 -27.52 44.56 0.56
CA ASN A 421 -28.69 43.79 0.99
C ASN A 421 -29.58 43.39 -0.19
N ILE A 422 -29.66 42.08 -0.41
CA ILE A 422 -30.56 41.46 -1.39
C ILE A 422 -31.70 40.77 -0.63
N HIS A 423 -32.94 41.08 -1.00
CA HIS A 423 -34.11 40.34 -0.56
C HIS A 423 -34.70 39.55 -1.73
N VAL A 424 -35.03 38.30 -1.47
CA VAL A 424 -35.78 37.47 -2.41
C VAL A 424 -37.09 37.08 -1.76
N GLU A 425 -38.20 37.43 -2.41
CA GLU A 425 -39.52 36.91 -2.10
C GLU A 425 -39.75 35.62 -2.88
N LEU A 426 -40.27 34.60 -2.20
CA LEU A 426 -40.57 33.30 -2.79
C LEU A 426 -42.06 33.20 -3.11
N ARG A 427 -42.42 32.58 -4.24
CA ARG A 427 -43.82 32.40 -4.66
C ARG A 427 -44.63 31.54 -3.70
N HIS A 428 -43.94 30.63 -3.02
CA HIS A 428 -44.52 29.69 -2.05
C HIS A 428 -43.48 29.37 -0.97
N PRO A 429 -43.94 29.02 0.24
CA PRO A 429 -43.06 28.59 1.32
C PRO A 429 -42.06 27.51 0.88
N SER A 430 -40.77 27.72 1.13
CA SER A 430 -39.71 26.75 0.82
C SER A 430 -38.87 26.49 2.06
N LEU A 431 -38.71 25.23 2.42
CA LEU A 431 -37.93 24.85 3.61
C LEU A 431 -36.43 25.15 3.45
N ARG A 432 -35.93 25.05 2.20
CA ARG A 432 -34.49 25.04 1.90
C ARG A 432 -34.14 25.78 0.60
N PRO A 433 -34.66 27.02 0.39
CA PRO A 433 -34.42 27.76 -0.86
C PRO A 433 -32.93 27.99 -1.15
N GLU A 434 -32.10 28.06 -0.12
CA GLU A 434 -30.65 28.21 -0.20
C GLU A 434 -29.94 27.02 -0.87
N ALA A 435 -30.52 25.81 -0.81
CA ALA A 435 -29.99 24.64 -1.52
C ALA A 435 -30.10 24.79 -3.05
N LEU A 436 -30.97 25.69 -3.54
CA LEU A 436 -31.12 25.98 -4.96
C LEU A 436 -30.11 27.02 -5.46
N LEU A 437 -29.40 27.69 -4.54
CA LEU A 437 -28.48 28.79 -4.81
C LEU A 437 -27.02 28.35 -4.90
N GLN A 438 -26.80 27.13 -5.40
CA GLN A 438 -25.46 26.58 -5.56
C GLN A 438 -24.75 26.84 -6.90
N PRO A 439 -25.25 27.60 -7.91
CA PRO A 439 -24.49 27.70 -9.15
C PRO A 439 -23.12 28.32 -8.87
N THR A 440 -22.13 27.86 -9.63
CA THR A 440 -20.78 28.40 -9.55
C THR A 440 -20.85 29.90 -9.81
N LEU A 441 -20.30 30.69 -8.89
CA LEU A 441 -20.02 32.08 -9.16
C LEU A 441 -18.86 32.06 -10.16
N ARG A 442 -19.16 32.25 -11.44
CA ARG A 442 -18.14 32.55 -12.44
C ARG A 442 -18.03 34.05 -12.51
N VAL A 443 -17.20 34.59 -11.63
CA VAL A 443 -16.95 36.03 -11.57
C VAL A 443 -16.18 36.51 -12.82
N ALA A 444 -15.60 35.61 -13.62
CA ALA A 444 -15.05 35.92 -14.94
C ALA A 444 -16.08 36.50 -15.95
N GLU A 445 -17.38 36.42 -15.66
CA GLU A 445 -18.46 37.03 -16.47
C GLU A 445 -18.85 38.44 -15.98
N LEU A 446 -18.33 38.89 -14.84
CA LEU A 446 -18.35 40.29 -14.41
C LEU A 446 -17.01 40.90 -14.86
N GLU A 447 -17.02 41.68 -15.93
CA GLU A 447 -15.84 42.42 -16.40
C GLU A 447 -15.21 43.18 -15.20
N ASP A 448 -13.88 43.11 -15.08
CA ASP A 448 -13.04 43.73 -14.03
C ASP A 448 -13.08 43.15 -12.59
N VAL A 449 -13.71 41.99 -12.34
CA VAL A 449 -13.70 41.43 -10.97
C VAL A 449 -12.59 40.37 -10.78
N PRO A 450 -11.80 40.45 -9.70
CA PRO A 450 -10.73 39.50 -9.38
C PRO A 450 -11.22 38.06 -9.22
N SER A 451 -10.30 37.13 -9.43
CA SER A 451 -10.57 35.70 -9.31
C SER A 451 -11.01 35.32 -7.89
N ILE A 452 -12.26 34.88 -7.74
CA ILE A 452 -12.78 34.24 -6.53
C ILE A 452 -12.33 32.77 -6.38
N ALA A 453 -11.45 32.29 -7.27
CA ALA A 453 -10.84 30.97 -7.13
C ALA A 453 -9.93 30.97 -5.90
N PRO A 454 -10.11 30.06 -4.93
CA PRO A 454 -9.22 29.96 -3.77
C PRO A 454 -7.80 29.59 -4.16
N TYR A 455 -7.66 28.65 -5.09
CA TYR A 455 -6.39 28.18 -5.59
C TYR A 455 -6.35 28.20 -7.12
N LEU A 456 -5.15 28.44 -7.65
CA LEU A 456 -4.82 28.26 -9.05
C LEU A 456 -4.17 26.90 -9.23
N GLN A 457 -4.60 26.14 -10.24
CA GLN A 457 -3.94 24.90 -10.62
C GLN A 457 -2.60 25.22 -11.30
N GLU A 458 -1.49 24.92 -10.64
CA GLU A 458 -0.15 25.21 -11.17
C GLU A 458 0.33 24.09 -12.12
N SER A 459 0.16 22.83 -11.72
CA SER A 459 0.62 21.69 -12.51
C SER A 459 -0.21 20.42 -12.28
N VAL A 460 -0.24 19.56 -13.30
CA VAL A 460 -0.84 18.23 -13.26
C VAL A 460 0.08 17.27 -14.00
N ASP A 461 0.43 16.18 -13.36
CA ASP A 461 1.09 15.03 -13.99
C ASP A 461 0.32 13.73 -13.66
N ARG A 462 0.87 12.58 -14.04
CA ARG A 462 0.21 11.28 -13.85
C ARG A 462 0.06 10.86 -12.39
N ARG A 463 0.82 11.45 -11.47
CA ARG A 463 0.92 11.08 -10.05
C ARG A 463 0.64 12.24 -9.10
N MET A 464 0.69 13.48 -9.56
CA MET A 464 0.54 14.65 -8.72
C MET A 464 -0.26 15.76 -9.40
N LYS A 465 -1.01 16.50 -8.58
CA LYS A 465 -1.74 17.70 -8.98
C LYS A 465 -1.51 18.78 -7.93
N ARG A 466 -1.08 19.97 -8.36
CA ARG A 466 -0.66 21.06 -7.47
C ARG A 466 -1.55 22.28 -7.63
N PHE A 467 -1.88 22.86 -6.48
CA PHE A 467 -2.70 24.04 -6.34
C PHE A 467 -1.96 25.06 -5.48
N VAL A 468 -1.81 26.28 -5.98
CA VAL A 468 -1.16 27.39 -5.26
C VAL A 468 -2.24 28.39 -4.88
N LEU A 469 -2.15 28.92 -3.65
CA LEU A 469 -3.09 29.92 -3.17
C LEU A 469 -3.12 31.09 -4.16
N ASN A 470 -4.32 31.44 -4.62
CA ASN A 470 -4.48 32.58 -5.51
C ASN A 470 -4.18 33.87 -4.70
N PRO A 471 -3.16 34.67 -5.07
CA PRO A 471 -2.79 35.87 -4.32
C PRO A 471 -3.91 36.92 -4.32
N ASP A 472 -4.78 36.90 -5.33
CA ASP A 472 -5.93 37.80 -5.47
C ASP A 472 -7.20 37.24 -4.83
N TYR A 473 -7.10 36.10 -4.13
CA TYR A 473 -8.26 35.46 -3.50
C TYR A 473 -8.74 36.27 -2.31
N ALA A 474 -9.90 36.88 -2.48
CA ALA A 474 -10.39 37.87 -1.57
C ALA A 474 -11.02 37.34 -0.27
N PHE A 475 -11.23 36.03 -0.14
CA PHE A 475 -11.55 35.39 1.15
C PHE A 475 -10.32 34.68 1.77
N GLY A 476 -9.13 35.02 1.30
CA GLY A 476 -7.88 34.48 1.82
C GLY A 476 -7.71 34.84 3.30
N ASN A 477 -7.16 33.91 4.06
CA ASN A 477 -6.76 34.15 5.45
C ASN A 477 -5.42 33.45 5.74
N SER A 478 -4.80 33.80 6.86
CA SER A 478 -3.48 33.27 7.24
C SER A 478 -3.48 31.78 7.60
N THR A 479 -4.63 31.13 7.73
CA THR A 479 -4.73 29.69 8.02
C THR A 479 -4.85 28.84 6.76
N MET A 480 -5.08 29.46 5.59
CA MET A 480 -5.08 28.74 4.32
C MET A 480 -3.68 28.28 3.94
N PRO A 481 -3.51 27.01 3.53
CA PRO A 481 -2.26 26.55 2.95
C PRO A 481 -1.88 27.39 1.73
N ALA A 482 -0.61 27.75 1.63
CA ALA A 482 -0.03 28.40 0.47
C ALA A 482 0.01 27.45 -0.73
N GLU A 483 0.17 26.14 -0.49
CA GLU A 483 0.13 25.11 -1.52
C GLU A 483 -0.63 23.86 -1.04
N VAL A 484 -1.46 23.31 -1.92
CA VAL A 484 -2.13 22.02 -1.74
C VAL A 484 -1.65 21.08 -2.84
N VAL A 485 -1.05 19.96 -2.43
CA VAL A 485 -0.52 18.94 -3.33
C VAL A 485 -1.36 17.69 -3.20
N GLN A 486 -2.01 17.27 -4.28
CA GLN A 486 -2.68 15.97 -4.34
C GLN A 486 -1.73 14.94 -4.93
N LYS A 487 -1.45 13.86 -4.20
CA LYS A 487 -0.64 12.71 -4.64
C LYS A 487 -1.56 11.52 -4.93
N LEU A 488 -1.50 11.00 -6.14
CA LEU A 488 -2.28 9.84 -6.55
C LEU A 488 -1.75 8.58 -5.86
N VAL A 489 -2.56 8.02 -4.97
CA VAL A 489 -2.32 6.76 -4.27
C VAL A 489 -3.60 5.92 -4.33
N PRO A 490 -3.76 5.08 -5.39
CA PRO A 490 -5.02 4.36 -5.62
C PRO A 490 -5.36 3.33 -4.55
N ASP A 491 -4.33 2.78 -3.89
CA ASP A 491 -4.49 1.74 -2.87
C ASP A 491 -4.55 2.34 -1.46
N ALA A 492 -5.59 1.97 -0.70
CA ALA A 492 -5.81 2.51 0.65
C ALA A 492 -4.70 2.11 1.63
N ARG A 493 -4.13 0.90 1.53
CA ARG A 493 -3.03 0.46 2.41
C ARG A 493 -1.76 1.26 2.12
N GLN A 494 -1.48 1.55 0.85
CA GLN A 494 -0.40 2.44 0.45
C GLN A 494 -0.61 3.87 0.94
N ALA A 495 -1.84 4.39 0.90
CA ALA A 495 -2.15 5.72 1.43
C ALA A 495 -1.89 5.81 2.94
N ILE A 496 -2.30 4.78 3.70
CA ILE A 496 -2.01 4.68 5.15
C ILE A 496 -0.51 4.57 5.40
N ALA A 497 0.21 3.75 4.63
CA ALA A 497 1.66 3.64 4.75
C ALA A 497 2.35 4.98 4.43
N ALA A 498 1.87 5.73 3.43
CA ALA A 498 2.39 7.05 3.07
C ALA A 498 2.14 8.08 4.20
N LEU A 499 0.95 8.05 4.82
CA LEU A 499 0.64 8.91 5.97
C LEU A 499 1.56 8.59 7.17
N GLU A 500 1.74 7.30 7.49
CA GLU A 500 2.62 6.86 8.58
C GLU A 500 4.10 7.20 8.35
N ARG A 501 4.52 7.31 7.10
CA ARG A 501 5.86 7.75 6.70
C ARG A 501 5.99 9.27 6.58
N ARG A 502 4.91 10.03 6.83
CA ARG A 502 4.85 11.47 6.58
C ARG A 502 5.19 11.83 5.13
N GLU A 503 4.91 10.94 4.17
CA GLU A 503 4.96 11.26 2.74
C GLU A 503 3.75 12.11 2.32
N VAL A 504 2.64 11.95 3.03
CA VAL A 504 1.42 12.77 2.92
C VAL A 504 0.99 13.21 4.31
N ASP A 505 0.23 14.30 4.38
CA ASP A 505 -0.28 14.89 5.63
C ASP A 505 -1.73 14.46 5.89
N MET A 506 -2.46 14.15 4.82
CA MET A 506 -3.86 13.77 4.86
C MET A 506 -4.15 12.64 3.87
N ILE A 507 -5.15 11.82 4.19
CA ILE A 507 -5.74 10.87 3.26
C ILE A 507 -7.16 11.35 3.01
N ASP A 508 -7.50 11.49 1.74
CA ASP A 508 -8.82 11.97 1.32
C ASP A 508 -9.95 11.04 1.78
N ARG A 509 -9.71 9.73 1.62
CA ARG A 509 -10.66 8.69 1.95
C ARG A 509 -10.02 7.55 2.70
N LEU A 510 -10.60 7.26 3.85
CA LEU A 510 -10.26 6.09 4.65
C LEU A 510 -11.32 5.01 4.47
N TYR A 511 -10.90 3.74 4.40
CA TYR A 511 -11.84 2.63 4.41
C TYR A 511 -12.41 2.46 5.82
N PRO A 512 -13.74 2.26 6.01
CA PRO A 512 -14.34 2.23 7.34
C PRO A 512 -13.71 1.24 8.32
N ALA A 513 -13.24 0.09 7.84
CA ALA A 513 -12.57 -0.91 8.68
C ALA A 513 -11.22 -0.44 9.25
N ASP A 514 -10.59 0.56 8.64
CA ASP A 514 -9.31 1.12 9.10
C ASP A 514 -9.49 2.19 10.19
N VAL A 515 -10.69 2.74 10.37
CA VAL A 515 -10.96 3.84 11.29
C VAL A 515 -10.57 3.48 12.73
N ALA A 516 -11.04 2.34 13.24
CA ALA A 516 -10.76 1.91 14.61
C ALA A 516 -9.26 1.73 14.87
N ARG A 517 -8.56 1.14 13.89
CA ARG A 517 -7.11 0.92 13.94
C ARG A 517 -6.33 2.23 13.95
N LEU A 518 -6.74 3.22 13.17
CA LEU A 518 -6.06 4.52 13.11
C LEU A 518 -6.39 5.42 14.30
N LYS A 519 -7.62 5.35 14.83
CA LYS A 519 -8.00 6.07 16.07
C LYS A 519 -7.18 5.66 17.29
N ALA A 520 -6.70 4.42 17.32
CA ALA A 520 -5.80 3.96 18.38
C ALA A 520 -4.40 4.63 18.35
N LYS A 521 -4.09 5.41 17.31
CA LYS A 521 -2.80 6.10 17.17
C LYS A 521 -2.92 7.56 17.61
N ASN A 522 -2.35 7.89 18.75
CA ASN A 522 -2.42 9.23 19.37
C ASN A 522 -1.82 10.39 18.55
N HIS A 523 -1.09 10.09 17.46
CA HIS A 523 -0.47 11.10 16.60
C HIS A 523 -1.25 11.35 15.29
N LEU A 524 -2.41 10.70 15.12
CA LEU A 524 -3.29 10.87 13.95
C LEU A 524 -4.65 11.41 14.41
N VAL A 525 -5.27 12.23 13.55
CA VAL A 525 -6.65 12.69 13.70
C VAL A 525 -7.49 11.94 12.66
N VAL A 526 -8.56 11.28 13.11
CA VAL A 526 -9.41 10.39 12.30
C VAL A 526 -10.88 10.72 12.44
#